data_AF-A0A4Q5SMG5-F1
#
_entry.id   AF-A0A4Q5SMG5-F1
#
_cell.length_a   1.000
_cell.length_b   1.000
_cell.length_c   1.000
_cell.angle_alpha   90.00
_cell.angle_beta   90.00
_cell.angle_gamma   90.00
#
_symmetry.space_group_name_H-M   'P 1'
#
loop_
_entity.id
_entity.type
_entity.pdbx_description
1 polymer ?
#
loop_
_entity_poly.entity_id
_entity_poly.type
_entity_poly.pdbx_seq_one_letter_code
_entity_poly.pdbx_strand_id
1 'polypeptide(L)'
;METNQFEFENDIKTVCVKANFPEGIKDAYLTLEKKVGNITERHVYGASEIIDGQLHYWACAEAFEDGEAGKLGLDEYTIPKGKYLYTVFKWRGHEHEISGVFTKLLYHPGVKRDSIGVEYY
;
A
#
# COMPACT_ATOMS: atom_id res chain seq x y z
N MET A 1 -17.59 4.10 10.35
CA MET A 1 -16.12 4.09 10.18
C MET A 1 -15.65 5.51 10.41
N GLU A 2 -14.86 5.71 11.46
CA GLU A 2 -14.34 7.02 11.84
C GLU A 2 -13.06 7.31 11.03
N THR A 3 -12.98 8.52 10.47
CA THR A 3 -11.76 9.00 9.80
C THR A 3 -10.84 9.65 10.83
N ASN A 4 -9.63 9.14 10.94
CA ASN A 4 -8.60 9.59 11.87
C ASN A 4 -7.37 10.07 11.07
N GLN A 5 -6.39 10.64 11.77
CA GLN A 5 -5.11 11.06 11.18
C GLN A 5 -3.94 10.34 11.82
N PHE A 6 -3.01 9.89 10.98
CA PHE A 6 -1.76 9.23 11.38
C PHE A 6 -0.60 9.90 10.65
N GLU A 7 0.60 9.88 11.24
CA GLU A 7 1.80 10.47 10.63
C GLU A 7 2.93 9.44 10.54
N PHE A 8 3.39 9.18 9.32
CA PHE A 8 4.68 8.52 9.11
C PHE A 8 5.78 9.56 9.28
N GLU A 9 6.65 9.39 10.26
CA GLU A 9 7.74 10.34 10.52
C GLU A 9 8.84 10.28 9.46
N ASN A 10 9.03 9.11 8.85
CA ASN A 10 10.05 8.82 7.85
C ASN A 10 9.45 8.17 6.61
N ASP A 11 10.15 8.32 5.48
CA ASP A 11 9.78 7.63 4.25
C ASP A 11 9.95 6.12 4.48
N ILE A 12 8.98 5.32 4.04
CA ILE A 12 9.07 3.86 4.15
C ILE A 12 9.58 3.34 2.81
N LYS A 13 10.77 2.73 2.84
CA LYS A 13 11.31 1.98 1.73
C LYS A 13 10.66 0.61 1.69
N THR A 14 10.24 0.18 0.52
CA THR A 14 9.54 -1.08 0.35
C THR A 14 10.09 -1.88 -0.83
N VAL A 15 9.98 -3.20 -0.70
CA VAL A 15 10.10 -4.14 -1.82
C VAL A 15 8.70 -4.49 -2.30
N CYS A 16 8.46 -4.45 -3.60
CA CYS A 16 7.11 -4.50 -4.15
C CYS A 16 6.98 -5.39 -5.38
N VAL A 17 5.74 -5.78 -5.64
CA VAL A 17 5.28 -6.38 -6.89
C VAL A 17 4.12 -5.55 -7.42
N LYS A 18 4.25 -5.02 -8.64
CA LYS A 18 3.14 -4.33 -9.32
C LYS A 18 2.01 -5.32 -9.62
N ALA A 19 0.77 -4.95 -9.29
CA ALA A 19 -0.41 -5.74 -9.57
C ALA A 19 -1.20 -5.18 -10.77
N ASN A 20 -1.82 -6.08 -11.53
CA ASN A 20 -2.91 -5.70 -12.44
C ASN A 20 -4.17 -5.47 -11.61
N PHE A 21 -4.57 -4.23 -11.41
CA PHE A 21 -5.71 -3.94 -10.54
C PHE A 21 -7.05 -4.23 -11.24
N PRO A 22 -8.03 -4.88 -10.56
CA PRO A 22 -7.95 -5.48 -9.22
C PRO A 22 -7.53 -6.97 -9.24
N GLU A 23 -7.60 -7.65 -10.39
CA GLU A 23 -7.54 -9.12 -10.49
C GLU A 23 -6.20 -9.73 -10.03
N GLY A 24 -5.10 -9.00 -10.18
CA GLY A 24 -3.73 -9.45 -9.91
C GLY A 24 -3.20 -9.15 -8.50
N ILE A 25 -4.00 -8.54 -7.61
CA ILE A 25 -3.55 -8.16 -6.27
C ILE A 25 -3.09 -9.39 -5.47
N LYS A 26 -3.90 -10.46 -5.49
CA LYS A 26 -3.59 -11.68 -4.74
C LYS A 26 -2.29 -12.32 -5.21
N ASP A 27 -2.09 -12.44 -6.51
CA ASP A 27 -0.89 -13.03 -7.10
C ASP A 27 0.36 -12.18 -6.81
N ALA A 28 0.21 -10.85 -6.74
CA ALA A 28 1.27 -9.94 -6.34
C ALA A 28 1.71 -10.18 -4.88
N TYR A 29 0.76 -10.30 -3.92
CA TYR A 29 1.10 -10.63 -2.53
C TYR A 29 1.74 -12.01 -2.38
N LEU A 30 1.24 -13.04 -3.10
CA LEU A 30 1.84 -14.38 -3.08
C LEU A 30 3.28 -14.37 -3.64
N THR A 31 3.52 -13.58 -4.69
CA THR A 31 4.86 -13.42 -5.27
C THR A 31 5.79 -12.69 -4.30
N LEU A 32 5.30 -11.62 -3.69
CA LEU A 32 6.02 -10.85 -2.68
C LEU A 32 6.43 -11.75 -1.51
N GLU A 33 5.47 -12.44 -0.89
CA GLU A 33 5.69 -13.36 0.23
C GLU A 33 6.75 -14.42 -0.11
N LYS A 34 6.62 -15.05 -1.28
CA LYS A 34 7.57 -16.06 -1.76
C LYS A 34 8.98 -15.50 -1.95
N LYS A 35 9.10 -14.26 -2.42
CA LYS A 35 10.38 -13.62 -2.74
C LYS A 35 11.11 -13.11 -1.51
N VAL A 36 10.39 -12.51 -0.56
CA VAL A 36 11.01 -12.01 0.68
C VAL A 36 11.27 -13.12 1.70
N GLY A 37 10.43 -14.17 1.73
CA GLY A 37 10.60 -15.35 2.59
C GLY A 37 10.35 -15.12 4.09
N ASN A 38 10.33 -13.87 4.56
CA ASN A 38 10.11 -13.48 5.96
C ASN A 38 8.99 -12.42 6.10
N ILE A 39 7.90 -12.58 5.34
CA ILE A 39 6.82 -11.58 5.28
C ILE A 39 6.18 -11.28 6.65
N THR A 40 6.15 -12.25 7.55
CA THR A 40 5.56 -12.11 8.90
C THR A 40 6.37 -11.24 9.85
N GLU A 41 7.62 -10.94 9.50
CA GLU A 41 8.51 -10.06 10.28
C GLU A 41 8.45 -8.61 9.77
N ARG A 42 7.73 -8.35 8.67
CA ARG A 42 7.68 -7.06 7.99
C ARG A 42 6.33 -6.41 8.16
N HIS A 43 6.31 -5.08 8.15
CA HIS A 43 5.08 -4.36 7.84
C HIS A 43 4.72 -4.57 6.36
N VAL A 44 3.44 -4.87 6.11
CA VAL A 44 2.92 -5.18 4.78
C VAL A 44 1.94 -4.11 4.37
N TYR A 45 2.05 -3.67 3.12
CA TYR A 45 1.31 -2.55 2.57
C TYR A 45 0.73 -2.86 1.21
N GLY A 46 -0.42 -2.25 0.93
CA GLY A 46 -0.92 -2.03 -0.42
C GLY A 46 -0.74 -0.57 -0.78
N ALA A 47 0.13 -0.25 -1.73
CA ALA A 47 0.33 1.12 -2.20
C ALA A 47 -0.45 1.33 -3.51
N SER A 48 -1.08 2.49 -3.65
CA SER A 48 -1.80 2.86 -4.87
C SER A 48 -1.63 4.33 -5.23
N GLU A 49 -1.59 4.62 -6.52
CA GLU A 49 -1.42 5.98 -7.04
C GLU A 49 -2.13 6.12 -8.39
N ILE A 50 -2.67 7.30 -8.68
CA ILE A 50 -3.17 7.64 -10.01
C ILE A 50 -2.02 8.21 -10.83
N ILE A 51 -1.56 7.46 -11.83
CA ILE A 51 -0.51 7.89 -12.77
C ILE A 51 -1.14 7.95 -14.14
N ASP A 52 -1.06 9.10 -14.81
CA ASP A 52 -1.64 9.33 -16.14
C ASP A 52 -3.13 8.96 -16.24
N GLY A 53 -3.88 9.18 -15.16
CA GLY A 53 -5.31 8.87 -15.07
C GLY A 53 -5.63 7.38 -14.86
N GLN A 54 -4.63 6.53 -14.65
CA GLN A 54 -4.79 5.10 -14.36
C GLN A 54 -4.40 4.80 -12.92
N LEU A 55 -5.17 3.92 -12.26
CA LEU A 55 -4.83 3.43 -10.93
C LEU A 55 -3.73 2.37 -11.03
N HIS A 56 -2.57 2.68 -10.45
CA HIS A 56 -1.49 1.75 -10.25
C HIS A 56 -1.55 1.20 -8.83
N TYR A 57 -1.25 -0.09 -8.68
CA TYR A 57 -1.24 -0.76 -7.39
C TYR A 57 0.02 -1.61 -7.23
N TRP A 58 0.57 -1.62 -6.02
CA TRP A 58 1.71 -2.43 -5.63
C TRP A 58 1.42 -3.14 -4.31
N ALA A 59 1.64 -4.46 -4.30
CA ALA A 59 1.76 -5.22 -3.06
C ALA A 59 3.19 -5.03 -2.55
N CYS A 60 3.34 -4.54 -1.32
CA CYS A 60 4.62 -4.10 -0.80
C CYS A 60 4.88 -4.65 0.61
N ALA A 61 6.15 -4.85 0.94
CA ALA A 61 6.64 -5.10 2.29
C ALA A 61 7.75 -4.12 2.61
N GLU A 62 7.88 -3.72 3.87
CA GLU A 62 9.00 -2.87 4.31
C GLU A 62 10.34 -3.52 3.95
N ALA A 63 11.25 -2.72 3.39
CA ALA A 63 12.61 -3.13 3.10
C ALA A 63 13.46 -3.06 4.38
N PHE A 64 14.28 -4.07 4.64
CA PHE A 64 15.18 -4.11 5.80
C PHE A 64 16.56 -3.53 5.51
N GLU A 65 16.90 -3.39 4.24
CA GLU A 65 18.17 -2.83 3.81
C GLU A 65 18.02 -2.08 2.48
N ASP A 66 18.90 -1.12 2.25
CA ASP A 66 18.93 -0.37 0.99
C ASP A 66 19.27 -1.29 -0.19
N GLY A 67 18.52 -1.14 -1.28
CA GLY A 67 18.68 -1.92 -2.52
C GLY A 67 18.20 -3.37 -2.41
N GLU A 68 17.45 -3.74 -1.37
CA GLU A 68 16.91 -5.09 -1.17
C GLU A 68 16.08 -5.55 -2.38
N ALA A 69 15.22 -4.69 -2.93
CA ALA A 69 14.39 -5.06 -4.08
C ALA A 69 15.23 -5.49 -5.28
N GLY A 70 16.33 -4.78 -5.57
CA GLY A 70 17.29 -5.15 -6.61
C GLY A 70 17.91 -6.53 -6.38
N LYS A 71 18.26 -6.87 -5.13
CA LYS A 71 18.79 -8.20 -4.76
C LYS A 71 17.75 -9.31 -4.96
N LEU A 72 16.47 -9.02 -4.72
CA LEU A 72 15.36 -9.97 -4.87
C LEU A 72 14.77 -10.02 -6.29
N GLY A 73 15.17 -9.09 -7.16
CA GLY A 73 14.59 -8.89 -8.49
C GLY A 73 13.12 -8.46 -8.39
N LEU A 74 12.84 -7.52 -7.48
CA LEU A 74 11.54 -6.91 -7.21
C LEU A 74 11.59 -5.41 -7.53
N ASP A 75 10.42 -4.78 -7.58
CA ASP A 75 10.30 -3.33 -7.71
C ASP A 75 10.47 -2.63 -6.35
N GLU A 76 10.75 -1.33 -6.39
CA GLU A 76 10.72 -0.46 -5.20
C GLU A 76 9.57 0.54 -5.30
N TYR A 77 8.96 0.81 -4.16
CA TYR A 77 8.08 1.96 -3.98
C TYR A 77 8.47 2.66 -2.68
N THR A 78 8.45 4.00 -2.67
CA THR A 78 8.67 4.76 -1.44
C THR A 78 7.35 5.32 -0.98
N ILE A 79 6.83 4.85 0.16
CA ILE A 79 5.68 5.49 0.81
C ILE A 79 6.22 6.76 1.49
N PRO A 80 5.81 7.96 1.05
CA PRO A 80 6.37 9.20 1.57
C PRO A 80 5.93 9.42 3.02
N LYS A 81 6.81 10.00 3.83
CA LYS A 81 6.47 10.49 5.15
C LYS A 81 5.39 11.57 5.09
N GLY A 82 4.72 11.77 6.21
CA GLY A 82 3.75 12.84 6.39
C GLY A 82 2.43 12.32 6.93
N LYS A 83 1.40 13.17 6.81
CA LYS A 83 0.10 12.97 7.43
C LYS A 83 -0.86 12.26 6.48
N TYR A 84 -1.47 11.21 6.98
CA TYR A 84 -2.43 10.37 6.28
C TYR A 84 -3.76 10.38 7.01
N LEU A 85 -4.84 10.47 6.25
CA LEU A 85 -6.18 10.15 6.75
C LEU A 85 -6.38 8.65 6.64
N TYR A 86 -6.89 8.03 7.69
CA TYR A 86 -7.10 6.59 7.72
C TYR A 86 -8.41 6.21 8.42
N THR A 87 -8.87 5.00 8.11
CA THR A 87 -9.88 4.30 8.92
C THR A 87 -9.37 2.90 9.22
N VAL A 88 -9.78 2.34 10.35
CA VAL A 88 -9.54 0.94 10.68
C VAL A 88 -10.83 0.15 10.47
N PHE A 89 -10.72 -1.01 9.83
CA PHE A 89 -11.83 -1.95 9.72
C PHE A 89 -11.32 -3.39 9.54
N LYS A 90 -12.21 -4.37 9.74
CA LYS A 90 -11.91 -5.80 9.56
C LYS A 90 -12.07 -6.18 8.09
N TRP A 91 -10.97 -6.23 7.36
CA TRP A 91 -10.99 -6.42 5.90
C TRP A 91 -11.17 -7.87 5.45
N ARG A 92 -10.68 -8.87 6.21
CA ARG A 92 -10.75 -10.29 5.81
C ARG A 92 -12.22 -10.72 5.69
N GLY A 93 -12.64 -11.12 4.48
CA GLY A 93 -14.04 -11.41 4.14
C GLY A 93 -14.90 -10.17 3.81
N HIS A 94 -14.32 -8.98 3.85
CA HIS A 94 -14.94 -7.68 3.51
C HIS A 94 -14.06 -6.89 2.52
N GLU A 95 -13.33 -7.59 1.63
CA GLU A 95 -12.42 -6.98 0.65
C GLU A 95 -13.17 -6.01 -0.27
N HIS A 96 -14.43 -6.28 -0.56
CA HIS A 96 -15.31 -5.43 -1.35
C HIS A 96 -15.57 -4.04 -0.72
N GLU A 97 -15.38 -3.88 0.59
CA GLU A 97 -15.56 -2.59 1.28
C GLU A 97 -14.38 -1.64 1.11
N ILE A 98 -13.19 -2.14 0.70
CA ILE A 98 -11.96 -1.34 0.56
C ILE A 98 -12.18 -0.13 -0.37
N SER A 99 -12.84 -0.34 -1.50
CA SER A 99 -13.14 0.74 -2.45
C SER A 99 -14.03 1.83 -1.85
N GLY A 100 -15.03 1.44 -1.06
CA GLY A 100 -15.92 2.35 -0.35
C GLY A 100 -15.21 3.13 0.75
N VAL A 101 -14.24 2.51 1.42
CA VAL A 101 -13.36 3.16 2.39
C VAL A 101 -12.51 4.23 1.72
N PHE A 102 -11.76 3.89 0.66
CA PHE A 102 -10.93 4.86 -0.04
C PHE A 102 -11.75 5.98 -0.68
N THR A 103 -12.94 5.66 -1.21
CA THR A 103 -13.87 6.68 -1.71
C THR A 103 -14.17 7.72 -0.63
N LYS A 104 -14.53 7.30 0.59
CA LYS A 104 -14.81 8.24 1.69
C LYS A 104 -13.58 9.07 2.07
N LEU A 105 -12.39 8.47 2.10
CA LEU A 105 -11.14 9.18 2.40
C LEU A 105 -10.79 10.20 1.32
N LEU A 106 -10.95 9.85 0.04
CA LEU A 106 -10.66 10.72 -1.11
C LEU A 106 -11.59 11.93 -1.21
N TYR A 107 -12.84 11.81 -0.73
CA TYR A 107 -13.78 12.93 -0.67
C TYR A 107 -13.72 13.71 0.64
N HIS A 108 -12.83 13.34 1.57
CA HIS A 108 -12.68 14.09 2.82
C HIS A 108 -12.06 15.47 2.55
N PRO A 109 -12.60 16.57 3.10
CA PRO A 109 -12.13 17.93 2.80
C PRO A 109 -10.66 18.19 3.18
N GLY A 110 -10.13 17.39 4.11
CA GLY A 110 -8.73 17.46 4.55
C GLY A 110 -7.74 16.62 3.73
N VAL A 111 -8.18 15.85 2.71
CA VAL A 111 -7.26 15.04 1.91
C VAL A 111 -6.60 15.90 0.82
N LYS A 112 -5.31 15.68 0.60
CA LYS A 112 -4.61 16.26 -0.53
C LYS A 112 -5.09 15.57 -1.81
N ARG A 113 -5.42 16.35 -2.85
CA ARG A 113 -5.73 15.79 -4.17
C ARG A 113 -4.51 15.09 -4.77
N ASP A 114 -4.77 14.06 -5.57
CA ASP A 114 -3.74 13.29 -6.27
C ASP A 114 -2.66 12.74 -5.31
N SER A 115 -3.06 12.42 -4.08
CA SER A 115 -2.21 11.74 -3.11
C SER A 115 -2.28 10.23 -3.29
N ILE A 116 -1.28 9.55 -2.76
CA ILE A 116 -1.24 8.09 -2.75
C ILE A 116 -2.31 7.51 -1.79
N GLY A 117 -2.73 6.28 -2.05
CA GLY A 117 -3.49 5.45 -1.11
C GLY A 117 -2.58 4.39 -0.49
N VAL A 118 -2.76 4.13 0.80
CA VAL A 118 -2.01 3.11 1.54
C VAL A 118 -2.97 2.23 2.31
N GLU A 119 -2.94 0.93 2.04
CA GLU A 119 -3.45 -0.12 2.91
C GLU A 119 -2.30 -0.58 3.81
N TYR A 120 -2.55 -0.71 5.12
CA TYR A 120 -1.58 -1.21 6.09
C TYR A 120 -2.24 -2.37 6.85
N TYR A 121 -1.65 -3.57 6.74
CA TYR A 121 -2.17 -4.83 7.28
C TYR A 121 -1.54 -5.26 8.61
#